data_AF-A0A7R9CCC6-F1
#
_entry.id   AF-A0A7R9CCC6-F1
#
_cell.length_a   1.000
_cell.length_b   1.000
_cell.length_c   1.000
_cell.angle_alpha   90.00
_cell.angle_beta   90.00
_cell.angle_gamma   90.00
#
_symmetry.space_group_name_H-M   'P 1'
#
loop_
_entity.id
_entity.type
_entity.pdbx_description
1 polymer ?
#
loop_
_entity_poly.entity_id
_entity_poly.type
_entity_poly.pdbx_seq_one_letter_code
_entity_poly.pdbx_strand_id
1 'polypeptide(L)'
;METKEYVCNVKPSSTKLFHSGGRELPDDLRQKVQSDGTLVISPVQKSTDAGVYTCSARNKQGHSARRSGEVAVIVPPKLSPFNSDRTQHVGERASLTCSVTKGDLPLTITWLKDGRVLDPAQRISVSHVDQFNSILLIESLSPDHNGNYSCVARNLAAEVVRTQQLTVNVPPIIEPFSFQDGLSEGMRTRTVCGVSRGDPPLTIAWLKDGGSFSPSLAVNVSTLDSYSSLLSISSLASTHSGEYTCVASNPAAEVRYTAKLQVKGNDSHLSLSLSSLHCFDDQIRPAVCLRCFGTGNASVVPPRWTVEPTDAHVERNKHVMLHCQAQGVPQPTITWKKATGSKSGEYEELRERMYTKILNNGSLLLQNVKEDREGFYLCQASNGIGSASPYFSAQSRIVTVKKGDTATLQCDVSGDKPINVLWLRGGKVELNPASNYR
;
A
#
# COMPACT_ATOMS: atom_id res chain seq x y z
N MET A 1 23.35 -35.28 -25.91
CA MET A 1 24.14 -35.11 -27.14
C MET A 1 23.81 -36.31 -28.00
N GLU A 2 22.98 -36.13 -29.03
CA GLU A 2 22.61 -37.22 -29.94
C GLU A 2 23.62 -37.29 -31.07
N THR A 3 24.20 -38.47 -31.27
CA THR A 3 25.00 -38.80 -32.46
C THR A 3 24.02 -39.01 -33.62
N LYS A 4 24.11 -38.17 -34.66
CA LYS A 4 23.34 -38.40 -35.89
C LYS A 4 24.19 -39.23 -36.86
N GLU A 5 23.69 -40.40 -37.24
CA GLU A 5 24.32 -41.33 -38.17
C GLU A 5 23.69 -41.19 -39.56
N TYR A 6 24.51 -41.07 -40.60
CA TYR A 6 24.03 -40.96 -41.99
C TYR A 6 24.52 -42.17 -42.79
N VAL A 7 23.62 -43.13 -43.03
CA VAL A 7 23.93 -44.39 -43.71
C VAL A 7 23.78 -44.23 -45.22
N CYS A 8 24.85 -44.51 -45.97
CA CYS A 8 24.80 -44.62 -47.42
C CYS A 8 24.69 -46.09 -47.83
N ASN A 9 23.48 -46.55 -48.15
CA ASN A 9 23.23 -47.93 -48.58
C ASN A 9 23.80 -48.19 -49.99
N VAL A 10 25.08 -48.56 -50.06
CA VAL A 10 25.75 -48.96 -51.31
C VAL A 10 26.42 -50.33 -51.12
N LYS A 11 26.20 -51.22 -52.09
CA LYS A 11 26.74 -52.60 -52.11
C LYS A 11 28.29 -52.64 -51.98
N PRO A 12 28.88 -53.71 -51.41
CA PRO A 12 30.13 -53.65 -50.64
C PRO A 12 31.48 -53.58 -51.40
N SER A 13 31.57 -53.02 -52.62
CA SER A 13 32.84 -53.02 -53.39
C SER A 13 33.23 -51.67 -54.00
N SER A 14 32.68 -50.56 -53.51
CA SER A 14 32.89 -49.21 -54.07
C SER A 14 33.73 -48.30 -53.19
N THR A 15 34.60 -47.49 -53.80
CA THR A 15 35.20 -46.30 -53.16
C THR A 15 34.08 -45.30 -52.85
N LYS A 16 34.04 -44.81 -51.60
CA LYS A 16 32.98 -43.94 -51.07
C LYS A 16 33.56 -42.55 -50.83
N LEU A 17 32.93 -41.52 -51.37
CA LEU A 17 33.39 -40.13 -51.24
C LEU A 17 32.21 -39.24 -50.84
N PHE A 18 32.38 -38.49 -49.75
CA PHE A 18 31.40 -37.52 -49.23
C PHE A 18 31.81 -36.10 -49.57
N HIS A 19 30.86 -35.30 -50.05
CA HIS A 19 31.09 -33.90 -50.41
C HIS A 19 30.16 -32.97 -49.63
N SER A 20 30.70 -31.84 -49.16
CA SER A 20 29.95 -30.69 -48.61
C SER A 20 30.26 -29.45 -49.44
N GLY A 21 29.24 -28.77 -49.97
CA GLY A 21 29.41 -27.55 -50.76
C GLY A 21 30.34 -27.67 -51.98
N GLY A 22 30.55 -28.89 -52.51
CA GLY A 22 31.43 -29.17 -53.66
C GLY A 22 32.87 -29.57 -53.32
N ARG A 23 33.25 -29.65 -52.04
CA ARG A 23 34.59 -30.12 -51.58
C ARG A 23 34.47 -31.45 -50.84
N GLU A 24 35.49 -32.31 -50.95
CA GLU A 24 35.57 -33.56 -50.18
C GLU A 24 35.66 -33.26 -48.68
N LEU A 25 34.95 -34.02 -47.85
CA LEU A 25 35.00 -33.87 -46.39
C LEU A 25 36.34 -34.39 -45.84
N PRO A 26 37.04 -33.64 -44.98
CA PRO A 26 38.22 -34.14 -44.28
C PRO A 26 37.84 -35.28 -43.32
N ASP A 27 38.66 -36.34 -43.26
CA ASP A 27 38.59 -37.35 -42.20
C ASP A 27 39.36 -36.82 -41.00
N ASP A 28 38.65 -36.22 -40.03
CA ASP A 28 39.22 -35.58 -38.85
C ASP A 28 38.70 -36.23 -37.55
N LEU A 29 39.07 -35.70 -36.39
CA LEU A 29 38.66 -36.27 -35.10
C LEU A 29 37.15 -36.26 -34.87
N ARG A 30 36.41 -35.40 -35.57
CA ARG A 30 34.99 -35.11 -35.37
C ARG A 30 34.10 -35.70 -36.46
N GLN A 31 34.59 -35.77 -37.69
CA GLN A 31 33.93 -36.36 -38.83
C GLN A 31 34.66 -37.64 -39.23
N LYS A 32 33.96 -38.78 -39.13
CA LYS A 32 34.52 -40.11 -39.43
C LYS A 32 33.63 -40.86 -40.40
N VAL A 33 34.24 -41.47 -41.41
CA VAL A 33 33.54 -42.37 -42.32
C VAL A 33 33.80 -43.81 -41.89
N GLN A 34 32.75 -44.53 -41.53
CA GLN A 34 32.81 -45.94 -41.16
C GLN A 34 33.02 -46.85 -42.38
N SER A 35 33.45 -48.09 -42.16
CA SER A 35 33.72 -49.07 -43.23
C SER A 35 32.50 -49.41 -44.09
N ASP A 36 31.31 -49.40 -43.48
CA ASP A 36 30.02 -49.56 -44.16
C ASP A 36 29.61 -48.33 -44.99
N GLY A 37 30.37 -47.23 -44.90
CA GLY A 37 30.13 -46.00 -45.65
C GLY A 37 29.26 -45.00 -44.92
N THR A 38 29.01 -45.18 -43.63
CA THR A 38 28.26 -44.25 -42.80
C THR A 38 29.13 -43.05 -42.41
N LEU A 39 28.66 -41.83 -42.65
CA LEU A 39 29.30 -40.61 -42.15
C LEU A 39 28.78 -40.32 -40.74
N VAL A 40 29.70 -40.23 -39.78
CA VAL A 40 29.41 -39.87 -38.39
C VAL A 40 30.04 -38.52 -38.08
N ILE A 41 29.23 -37.58 -37.61
CA ILE A 41 29.67 -36.25 -37.17
C ILE A 41 29.37 -36.14 -35.67
N SER A 42 30.41 -36.00 -34.84
CA SER A 42 30.21 -35.83 -33.40
C SER A 42 31.39 -35.09 -32.72
N PRO A 43 31.15 -33.99 -31.99
CA PRO A 43 29.87 -33.30 -31.81
C PRO A 43 29.46 -32.46 -33.05
N VAL A 44 28.15 -32.38 -33.29
CA VAL A 44 27.56 -31.56 -34.36
C VAL A 44 27.60 -30.07 -34.00
N GLN A 45 27.98 -29.23 -34.95
CA GLN A 45 28.09 -27.79 -34.88
C GLN A 45 27.21 -27.14 -35.95
N LYS A 46 26.30 -26.24 -35.54
CA LYS A 46 25.35 -25.61 -36.46
C LYS A 46 26.01 -24.79 -37.57
N SER A 47 27.10 -24.08 -37.27
CA SER A 47 27.75 -23.17 -38.22
C SER A 47 28.56 -23.87 -39.31
N THR A 48 28.97 -25.12 -39.09
CA THR A 48 29.90 -25.83 -40.00
C THR A 48 29.31 -27.11 -40.58
N ASP A 49 28.35 -27.75 -39.90
CA ASP A 49 27.81 -29.04 -40.35
C ASP A 49 26.43 -28.95 -41.00
N ALA A 50 25.74 -27.81 -40.89
CA ALA A 50 24.46 -27.63 -41.57
C ALA A 50 24.69 -27.46 -43.08
N GLY A 51 23.93 -28.17 -43.91
CA GLY A 51 24.03 -28.08 -45.36
C GLY A 51 23.70 -29.36 -46.11
N VAL A 52 23.94 -29.35 -47.42
CA VAL A 52 23.66 -30.50 -48.29
C VAL A 52 24.88 -31.40 -48.40
N TYR A 53 24.70 -32.67 -48.04
CA TYR A 53 25.70 -33.72 -48.14
C TYR A 53 25.37 -34.61 -49.32
N THR A 54 26.38 -34.91 -50.13
CA THR A 54 26.23 -35.85 -51.25
C THR A 54 27.10 -37.07 -51.03
N CYS A 55 26.46 -38.24 -50.91
CA CYS A 55 27.15 -39.52 -50.97
C CYS A 55 27.38 -39.88 -52.44
N SER A 56 28.62 -40.18 -52.79
CA SER A 56 28.98 -40.69 -54.11
C SER A 56 29.69 -42.03 -53.98
N ALA A 57 29.27 -43.00 -54.80
CA ALA A 57 29.87 -44.31 -54.86
C ALA A 57 30.24 -44.67 -56.29
N ARG A 58 31.38 -45.36 -56.43
CA ARG A 58 31.89 -45.83 -57.72
C ARG A 58 32.36 -47.27 -57.61
N ASN A 59 31.91 -48.15 -58.51
CA ASN A 59 32.40 -49.52 -58.57
C ASN A 59 33.72 -49.62 -59.38
N LYS A 60 34.42 -50.76 -59.30
CA LYS A 60 35.69 -51.01 -60.02
C LYS A 60 35.56 -50.91 -61.55
N GLN A 61 34.34 -51.06 -62.08
CA GLN A 61 34.03 -50.99 -63.52
C GLN A 61 33.73 -49.55 -63.99
N GLY A 62 33.72 -48.57 -63.08
CA GLY A 62 33.52 -47.15 -63.40
C GLY A 62 32.07 -46.65 -63.31
N HIS A 63 31.09 -47.52 -63.03
CA HIS A 63 29.71 -47.09 -62.78
C HIS A 63 29.65 -46.31 -61.47
N SER A 64 28.91 -45.20 -61.46
CA SER A 64 28.76 -44.35 -60.29
C SER A 64 27.31 -44.02 -59.98
N ALA A 65 27.01 -43.85 -58.69
CA ALA A 65 25.72 -43.39 -58.19
C ALA A 65 25.96 -42.26 -57.18
N ARG A 66 25.05 -41.28 -57.17
CA ARG A 66 25.07 -40.17 -56.22
C ARG A 66 23.69 -39.97 -55.61
N ARG A 67 23.66 -39.62 -54.33
CA ARG A 67 22.44 -39.21 -53.62
C ARG A 67 22.78 -38.07 -52.67
N SER A 68 21.94 -37.05 -52.66
CA SER A 68 22.09 -35.89 -51.76
C SER A 68 21.01 -35.91 -50.69
N GLY A 69 21.36 -35.38 -49.51
CA GLY A 69 20.45 -35.15 -48.39
C GLY A 69 20.85 -33.86 -47.66
N GLU A 70 19.87 -33.18 -47.08
CA GLU A 70 20.09 -31.95 -46.32
C GLU A 70 20.17 -32.23 -44.82
N VAL A 71 21.16 -31.63 -44.16
CA VAL A 71 21.36 -31.68 -42.72
C VAL A 71 21.00 -30.32 -42.14
N ALA A 72 19.86 -30.26 -41.46
CA ALA A 72 19.48 -29.12 -40.63
C ALA A 72 19.93 -29.35 -39.18
N VAL A 73 20.62 -28.37 -38.60
CA VAL A 73 21.04 -28.38 -37.20
C VAL A 73 20.23 -27.36 -36.43
N ILE A 74 19.42 -27.82 -35.47
CA ILE A 74 18.46 -27.02 -34.71
C ILE A 74 18.94 -26.92 -33.26
N VAL A 75 18.98 -25.71 -32.72
CA VAL A 75 19.38 -25.42 -31.34
C VAL A 75 18.17 -25.57 -30.41
N PRO A 76 18.25 -26.40 -29.35
CA PRO A 76 17.14 -26.57 -28.40
C PRO A 76 16.90 -25.29 -27.57
N PRO A 77 15.67 -25.07 -27.08
CA PRO A 77 15.35 -23.96 -26.22
C PRO A 77 16.13 -23.99 -24.90
N LYS A 78 16.48 -22.81 -24.38
CA LYS A 78 17.06 -22.62 -23.05
C LYS A 78 16.33 -21.52 -22.30
N LEU A 79 15.65 -21.89 -21.23
CA LEU A 79 14.89 -20.96 -20.38
C LEU A 79 15.78 -20.20 -19.39
N SER A 80 15.46 -18.94 -19.16
CA SER A 80 16.03 -18.16 -18.06
C SER A 80 15.52 -18.68 -16.70
N PRO A 81 16.26 -18.43 -15.60
CA PRO A 81 15.70 -18.56 -14.27
C PRO A 81 14.50 -17.62 -14.08
N PHE A 82 13.57 -17.99 -13.19
CA PHE A 82 12.56 -17.06 -12.70
C PHE A 82 13.19 -16.05 -11.75
N ASN A 83 12.83 -14.78 -11.88
CA ASN A 83 13.35 -13.66 -11.08
C ASN A 83 12.31 -13.08 -10.11
N SER A 84 11.18 -13.77 -9.88
CA SER A 84 10.07 -13.29 -9.07
C SER A 84 10.12 -13.84 -7.64
N ASP A 85 9.59 -13.07 -6.69
CA ASP A 85 9.42 -13.52 -5.31
C ASP A 85 8.50 -14.75 -5.23
N ARG A 86 8.93 -15.72 -4.43
CA ARG A 86 8.28 -17.03 -4.26
C ARG A 86 7.05 -16.97 -3.35
N THR A 87 6.97 -15.93 -2.55
CA THR A 87 5.96 -15.75 -1.51
C THR A 87 5.37 -14.37 -1.66
N GLN A 88 4.04 -14.31 -1.81
CA GLN A 88 3.27 -13.08 -2.00
C GLN A 88 1.99 -13.17 -1.19
N HIS A 89 1.28 -12.05 -0.99
CA HIS A 89 0.12 -12.00 -0.11
C HIS A 89 -1.20 -11.96 -0.89
N VAL A 90 -2.28 -12.43 -0.26
CA VAL A 90 -3.63 -12.31 -0.84
C VAL A 90 -3.93 -10.87 -1.24
N GLY A 91 -4.55 -10.69 -2.40
CA GLY A 91 -4.90 -9.39 -2.94
C GLY A 91 -3.80 -8.72 -3.77
N GLU A 92 -2.54 -9.12 -3.60
CA GLU A 92 -1.41 -8.58 -4.38
C GLU A 92 -1.43 -9.08 -5.83
N ARG A 93 -0.64 -8.40 -6.67
CA ARG A 93 -0.46 -8.74 -8.08
C ARG A 93 0.80 -9.58 -8.24
N ALA A 94 0.68 -10.74 -8.88
CA ALA A 94 1.81 -11.60 -9.23
C ALA A 94 2.05 -11.63 -10.74
N SER A 95 3.32 -11.63 -11.15
CA SER A 95 3.71 -11.93 -12.53
C SER A 95 4.88 -12.91 -12.58
N LEU A 96 4.79 -13.86 -13.52
CA LEU A 96 5.86 -14.79 -13.84
C LEU A 96 6.25 -14.57 -15.31
N THR A 97 7.51 -14.25 -15.54
CA THR A 97 8.06 -14.06 -16.88
C THR A 97 8.84 -15.31 -17.28
N CYS A 98 8.52 -15.83 -18.47
CA CYS A 98 9.26 -16.91 -19.10
C CYS A 98 9.98 -16.38 -20.34
N SER A 99 11.31 -16.45 -20.32
CA SER A 99 12.17 -15.98 -21.41
C SER A 99 13.06 -17.11 -21.94
N VAL A 100 12.99 -17.36 -23.25
CA VAL A 100 13.85 -18.29 -23.97
C VAL A 100 15.12 -17.53 -24.40
N THR A 101 16.24 -17.80 -23.73
CA THR A 101 17.52 -17.13 -23.96
C THR A 101 18.31 -17.66 -25.16
N LYS A 102 18.04 -18.90 -25.58
CA LYS A 102 18.61 -19.56 -26.75
C LYS A 102 17.59 -20.54 -27.31
N GLY A 103 17.61 -20.78 -28.61
CA GLY A 103 16.75 -21.76 -29.28
C GLY A 103 16.35 -21.28 -30.67
N ASP A 104 16.20 -22.20 -31.60
CA ASP A 104 15.74 -21.89 -32.96
C ASP A 104 14.22 -21.94 -33.07
N LEU A 105 13.69 -21.14 -34.00
CA LEU A 105 12.28 -21.07 -34.36
C LEU A 105 11.87 -22.23 -35.30
N PRO A 106 10.57 -22.57 -35.37
CA PRO A 106 9.46 -22.03 -34.58
C PRO A 106 9.50 -22.51 -33.12
N LEU A 107 9.20 -21.60 -32.20
CA LEU A 107 9.10 -21.86 -30.76
C LEU A 107 7.63 -21.80 -30.33
N THR A 108 7.26 -22.68 -29.40
CA THR A 108 5.99 -22.62 -28.69
C THR A 108 6.26 -22.52 -27.20
N ILE A 109 5.62 -21.54 -26.54
CA ILE A 109 5.72 -21.33 -25.10
C ILE A 109 4.33 -21.58 -24.51
N THR A 110 4.23 -22.43 -23.50
CA THR A 110 2.97 -22.76 -22.81
C THR A 110 3.17 -22.74 -21.30
N TRP A 111 2.10 -22.45 -20.56
CA TRP A 111 2.10 -22.42 -19.11
C TRP A 111 1.23 -23.53 -18.54
N LEU A 112 1.71 -24.13 -17.46
CA LEU A 112 1.02 -25.16 -16.70
C LEU A 112 0.99 -24.78 -15.22
N LYS A 113 -0.08 -25.13 -14.52
CA LYS A 113 -0.17 -25.09 -13.06
C LYS A 113 -0.30 -26.53 -12.56
N ASP A 114 0.60 -26.95 -11.67
CA ASP A 114 0.62 -28.29 -11.08
C ASP A 114 0.60 -29.41 -12.15
N GLY A 115 1.31 -29.18 -13.26
CA GLY A 115 1.40 -30.10 -14.40
C GLY A 115 0.18 -30.12 -15.33
N ARG A 116 -0.84 -29.29 -15.09
CA ARG A 116 -2.06 -29.19 -15.89
C ARG A 116 -2.17 -27.85 -16.60
N VAL A 117 -2.96 -27.80 -17.67
CA VAL A 117 -3.27 -26.53 -18.35
C VAL A 117 -3.97 -25.59 -17.38
N LEU A 118 -3.66 -24.29 -17.47
CA LEU A 118 -4.26 -23.26 -16.62
C LEU A 118 -5.79 -23.29 -16.72
N ASP A 119 -6.45 -23.24 -15.57
CA ASP A 119 -7.90 -23.16 -15.50
C ASP A 119 -8.36 -21.72 -15.80
N PRO A 120 -9.17 -21.48 -16.85
CA PRO A 120 -9.70 -20.16 -17.17
C PRO A 120 -10.50 -19.52 -16.02
N ALA A 121 -11.11 -20.32 -15.13
CA ALA A 121 -11.88 -19.83 -13.99
C ALA A 121 -11.01 -19.12 -12.93
N GLN A 122 -9.71 -19.40 -12.90
CA GLN A 122 -8.76 -18.84 -11.93
C GLN A 122 -8.32 -17.41 -12.27
N ARG A 123 -8.90 -16.74 -13.28
CA ARG A 123 -8.57 -15.35 -13.65
C ARG A 123 -7.06 -15.13 -13.86
N ILE A 124 -6.37 -16.15 -14.33
CA ILE A 124 -4.96 -16.10 -14.71
C ILE A 124 -4.89 -15.66 -16.17
N SER A 125 -4.13 -14.60 -16.44
CA SER A 125 -3.94 -14.07 -17.80
C SER A 125 -2.55 -14.44 -18.32
N VAL A 126 -2.47 -14.86 -19.58
CA VAL A 126 -1.19 -15.14 -20.26
C VAL A 126 -1.07 -14.23 -21.45
N SER A 127 0.06 -13.52 -21.56
CA SER A 127 0.41 -12.75 -22.75
C SER A 127 1.67 -13.32 -23.40
N HIS A 128 1.63 -13.47 -24.72
CA HIS A 128 2.80 -13.78 -25.54
C HIS A 128 3.33 -12.45 -26.05
N VAL A 129 4.43 -11.98 -25.45
CA VAL A 129 5.02 -10.68 -25.78
C VAL A 129 5.70 -10.76 -27.15
N ASP A 130 6.43 -11.84 -27.38
CA ASP A 130 7.05 -12.19 -28.65
C ASP A 130 7.26 -13.72 -28.73
N GLN A 131 7.98 -14.17 -29.76
CA GLN A 131 8.29 -15.60 -30.00
C GLN A 131 9.21 -16.27 -28.97
N PHE A 132 9.88 -15.49 -28.11
CA PHE A 132 10.81 -15.95 -27.07
C PHE A 132 10.33 -15.62 -25.65
N ASN A 133 9.34 -14.73 -25.49
CA ASN A 133 8.91 -14.21 -24.20
C ASN A 133 7.40 -14.36 -23.99
N SER A 134 7.03 -14.91 -22.83
CA SER A 134 5.65 -14.98 -22.36
C SER A 134 5.54 -14.57 -20.89
N ILE A 135 4.46 -13.89 -20.54
CA ILE A 135 4.19 -13.43 -19.18
C ILE A 135 2.86 -14.02 -18.72
N LEU A 136 2.88 -14.65 -17.54
CA LEU A 136 1.68 -15.01 -16.79
C LEU A 136 1.44 -13.93 -15.73
N LEU A 137 0.23 -13.40 -15.67
CA LEU A 137 -0.18 -12.32 -14.77
C LEU A 137 -1.46 -12.72 -14.01
N ILE A 138 -1.42 -12.53 -12.69
CA ILE A 138 -2.54 -12.67 -11.77
C ILE A 138 -2.76 -11.30 -11.13
N GLU A 139 -3.91 -10.66 -11.38
CA GLU A 139 -4.16 -9.29 -10.93
C GLU A 139 -4.36 -9.18 -9.42
N SER A 140 -4.98 -10.21 -8.84
CA SER A 140 -5.30 -10.27 -7.41
C SER A 140 -5.18 -11.71 -6.92
N LEU A 141 -4.19 -11.96 -6.07
CA LEU A 141 -3.90 -13.29 -5.54
C LEU A 141 -5.01 -13.78 -4.58
N SER A 142 -5.29 -15.08 -4.66
CA SER A 142 -6.17 -15.82 -3.76
C SER A 142 -5.48 -17.13 -3.35
N PRO A 143 -5.97 -17.83 -2.31
CA PRO A 143 -5.39 -19.10 -1.89
C PRO A 143 -5.32 -20.16 -3.00
N ASP A 144 -6.28 -20.17 -3.94
CA ASP A 144 -6.36 -21.14 -5.04
C ASP A 144 -5.22 -21.00 -6.07
N HIS A 145 -4.54 -19.85 -6.07
CA HIS A 145 -3.38 -19.62 -6.93
C HIS A 145 -2.11 -20.27 -6.40
N ASN A 146 -2.11 -20.84 -5.18
CA ASN A 146 -0.99 -21.64 -4.69
C ASN A 146 -0.72 -22.82 -5.63
N GLY A 147 0.56 -23.06 -5.93
CA GLY A 147 0.98 -24.20 -6.74
C GLY A 147 2.28 -23.98 -7.51
N ASN A 148 2.62 -24.98 -8.31
CA ASN A 148 3.82 -25.02 -9.14
C ASN A 148 3.49 -24.56 -10.56
N TYR A 149 3.96 -23.38 -10.92
CA TYR A 149 3.81 -22.81 -12.25
C TYR A 149 4.99 -23.22 -13.12
N SER A 150 4.71 -23.90 -14.22
CA SER A 150 5.71 -24.39 -15.16
C SER A 150 5.57 -23.70 -16.50
N CYS A 151 6.65 -23.10 -16.98
CA CYS A 151 6.76 -22.67 -18.36
C CYS A 151 7.40 -23.79 -19.19
N VAL A 152 6.76 -24.16 -20.28
CA VAL A 152 7.21 -25.19 -21.23
C VAL A 152 7.53 -24.52 -22.55
N ALA A 153 8.78 -24.57 -22.97
CA ALA A 153 9.23 -24.09 -24.27
C ALA A 153 9.63 -25.27 -25.16
N ARG A 154 9.11 -25.30 -26.39
CA ARG A 154 9.30 -26.38 -27.35
C ARG A 154 9.74 -25.85 -28.71
N ASN A 155 10.71 -26.53 -29.33
CA ASN A 155 10.95 -26.48 -30.77
C ASN A 155 11.15 -27.91 -31.32
N LEU A 156 11.57 -28.02 -32.59
CA LEU A 156 11.82 -29.31 -33.25
C LEU A 156 12.98 -30.12 -32.63
N ALA A 157 13.88 -29.48 -31.88
CA ALA A 157 15.01 -30.16 -31.26
C ALA A 157 14.68 -30.70 -29.86
N ALA A 158 13.95 -29.93 -29.04
CA ALA A 158 13.63 -30.34 -27.68
C ALA A 158 12.41 -29.59 -27.10
N GLU A 159 11.88 -30.18 -26.04
CA GLU A 159 10.99 -29.54 -25.09
C GLU A 159 11.73 -29.35 -23.76
N VAL A 160 11.68 -28.14 -23.21
CA VAL A 160 12.30 -27.81 -21.92
C VAL A 160 11.27 -27.18 -21.00
N VAL A 161 11.35 -27.54 -19.73
CA VAL A 161 10.41 -27.09 -18.69
C VAL A 161 11.17 -26.38 -17.59
N ARG A 162 10.60 -25.28 -17.10
CA ARG A 162 11.07 -24.60 -15.89
C ARG A 162 9.89 -24.34 -14.97
N THR A 163 10.03 -24.74 -13.71
CA THR A 163 8.98 -24.64 -12.69
C THR A 163 9.37 -23.71 -11.56
N GLN A 164 8.42 -22.91 -11.08
CA GLN A 164 8.51 -22.10 -9.87
C GLN A 164 7.25 -22.28 -9.03
N GLN A 165 7.45 -22.53 -7.74
CA GLN A 165 6.37 -22.54 -6.76
C GLN A 165 5.97 -21.10 -6.44
N LEU A 166 4.66 -20.81 -6.52
CA LEU A 166 4.05 -19.59 -6.01
C LEU A 166 3.33 -19.95 -4.72
N THR A 167 3.72 -19.28 -3.63
CA THR A 167 3.07 -19.38 -2.33
C THR A 167 2.31 -18.10 -2.05
N VAL A 168 1.01 -18.21 -1.78
CA VAL A 168 0.15 -17.07 -1.43
C VAL A 168 -0.17 -17.15 0.06
N ASN A 169 0.37 -16.23 0.85
CA ASN A 169 0.10 -16.16 2.28
C ASN A 169 -1.10 -15.26 2.59
N VAL A 170 -1.88 -15.67 3.59
CA VAL A 170 -3.01 -14.91 4.13
C VAL A 170 -2.57 -14.19 5.42
N PRO A 171 -2.56 -12.84 5.47
CA PRO A 171 -2.25 -12.12 6.71
C PRO A 171 -3.34 -12.29 7.77
N PRO A 172 -3.01 -12.13 9.06
CA PRO A 172 -3.99 -12.20 10.15
C PRO A 172 -5.05 -11.11 10.02
N ILE A 173 -6.29 -11.44 10.40
CA ILE A 173 -7.39 -10.48 10.56
C ILE A 173 -7.97 -10.63 11.95
N ILE A 174 -7.71 -9.64 12.82
CA ILE A 174 -8.27 -9.58 14.16
C ILE A 174 -9.74 -9.16 14.10
N GLU A 175 -10.60 -9.89 14.78
CA GLU A 175 -12.00 -9.50 15.01
C GLU A 175 -12.05 -8.34 16.03
N PRO A 176 -12.82 -7.27 15.75
CA PRO A 176 -13.02 -6.19 16.70
C PRO A 176 -13.51 -6.68 18.06
N PHE A 177 -12.86 -6.26 19.14
CA PHE A 177 -13.27 -6.55 20.51
C PHE A 177 -13.47 -5.27 21.33
N SER A 178 -14.21 -5.36 22.42
CA SER A 178 -14.41 -4.25 23.36
C SER A 178 -14.45 -4.75 24.80
N PHE A 179 -14.42 -3.82 25.75
CA PHE A 179 -14.68 -4.09 27.15
C PHE A 179 -16.14 -3.75 27.49
N GLN A 180 -16.66 -4.35 28.56
CA GLN A 180 -17.99 -4.04 29.08
C GLN A 180 -18.04 -2.59 29.58
N ASP A 181 -19.18 -1.93 29.38
CA ASP A 181 -19.43 -0.59 29.91
C ASP A 181 -19.71 -0.63 31.42
N GLY A 182 -19.45 0.48 32.10
CA GLY A 182 -19.84 0.67 33.50
C GLY A 182 -19.04 -0.13 34.53
N LEU A 183 -17.88 -0.67 34.15
CA LEU A 183 -17.00 -1.40 35.05
C LEU A 183 -16.50 -0.49 36.20
N SER A 184 -16.66 -0.93 37.44
CA SER A 184 -16.12 -0.26 38.64
C SER A 184 -14.96 -1.04 39.26
N GLU A 185 -14.24 -0.41 40.17
CA GLU A 185 -13.21 -1.09 40.96
C GLU A 185 -13.78 -2.33 41.69
N GLY A 186 -12.97 -3.38 41.80
CA GLY A 186 -13.34 -4.68 42.38
C GLY A 186 -14.12 -5.62 41.44
N MET A 187 -14.67 -5.12 40.32
CA MET A 187 -15.33 -5.99 39.33
C MET A 187 -14.31 -6.83 38.55
N ARG A 188 -14.76 -7.95 37.98
CA ARG A 188 -13.98 -8.75 37.01
C ARG A 188 -14.36 -8.41 35.58
N THR A 189 -13.41 -8.43 34.66
CA THR A 189 -13.67 -8.29 33.22
C THR A 189 -12.83 -9.28 32.41
N ARG A 190 -13.30 -9.60 31.21
CA ARG A 190 -12.59 -10.46 30.26
C ARG A 190 -12.88 -10.01 28.84
N THR A 191 -11.89 -10.14 27.97
CA THR A 191 -12.04 -9.88 26.53
C THR A 191 -11.18 -10.86 25.74
N VAL A 192 -11.65 -11.22 24.54
CA VAL A 192 -10.99 -12.19 23.67
C VAL A 192 -10.49 -11.45 22.43
N CYS A 193 -9.23 -11.66 22.09
CA CYS A 193 -8.72 -11.33 20.78
C CYS A 193 -8.83 -12.57 19.91
N GLY A 194 -9.78 -12.57 18.98
CA GLY A 194 -9.95 -13.62 17.98
C GLY A 194 -9.38 -13.21 16.64
N VAL A 195 -8.73 -14.14 15.95
CA VAL A 195 -8.25 -13.99 14.58
C VAL A 195 -9.15 -14.80 13.65
N SER A 196 -9.88 -14.12 12.77
CA SER A 196 -10.86 -14.74 11.87
C SER A 196 -10.24 -15.39 10.63
N ARG A 197 -9.09 -14.88 10.19
CA ARG A 197 -8.33 -15.35 9.02
C ARG A 197 -6.85 -15.15 9.24
N GLY A 198 -6.01 -15.96 8.60
CA GLY A 198 -4.56 -15.88 8.64
C GLY A 198 -3.92 -17.25 8.62
N ASP A 199 -2.80 -17.39 7.91
CA ASP A 199 -2.07 -18.65 7.84
C ASP A 199 -1.24 -18.89 9.11
N PRO A 200 -1.14 -20.15 9.59
CA PRO A 200 -0.25 -20.52 10.68
C PRO A 200 1.23 -20.54 10.24
N PRO A 201 2.20 -20.42 11.18
CA PRO A 201 2.00 -20.24 12.62
C PRO A 201 1.62 -18.78 12.96
N LEU A 202 0.56 -18.64 13.77
CA LEU A 202 0.09 -17.36 14.29
C LEU A 202 0.66 -17.13 15.69
N THR A 203 1.08 -15.90 15.95
CA THR A 203 1.43 -15.41 17.29
C THR A 203 0.44 -14.32 17.69
N ILE A 204 -0.12 -14.41 18.90
CA ILE A 204 -1.07 -13.43 19.44
C ILE A 204 -0.50 -12.91 20.77
N ALA A 205 -0.35 -11.60 20.88
CA ALA A 205 0.20 -10.92 22.03
C ALA A 205 -0.68 -9.72 22.44
N TRP A 206 -0.57 -9.32 23.71
CA TRP A 206 -1.29 -8.18 24.26
C TRP A 206 -0.34 -7.09 24.73
N LEU A 207 -0.71 -5.84 24.49
CA LEU A 207 -0.03 -4.64 24.97
C LEU A 207 -1.02 -3.77 25.73
N LYS A 208 -0.52 -3.02 26.72
CA LYS A 208 -1.27 -1.97 27.41
C LYS A 208 -0.55 -0.63 27.23
N ASP A 209 -1.25 0.38 26.74
CA ASP A 209 -0.72 1.73 26.51
C ASP A 209 0.59 1.72 25.69
N GLY A 210 0.68 0.81 24.70
CA GLY A 210 1.84 0.62 23.85
C GLY A 210 2.99 -0.21 24.46
N GLY A 211 2.95 -0.50 25.76
CA GLY A 211 3.95 -1.30 26.47
C GLY A 211 3.56 -2.78 26.63
N SER A 212 4.56 -3.62 26.85
CA SER A 212 4.37 -5.04 27.20
C SER A 212 3.70 -5.17 28.56
N PHE A 213 2.75 -6.09 28.69
CA PHE A 213 2.12 -6.38 29.97
C PHE A 213 3.10 -7.09 30.93
N SER A 214 3.08 -6.74 32.23
CA SER A 214 3.74 -7.53 33.27
C SER A 214 2.69 -8.39 33.97
N PRO A 215 2.71 -9.74 33.80
CA PRO A 215 1.76 -10.63 34.46
C PRO A 215 1.69 -10.32 35.96
N SER A 216 0.48 -10.02 36.46
CA SER A 216 0.24 -9.77 37.88
C SER A 216 -0.85 -10.73 38.36
N LEU A 217 -1.02 -10.90 39.67
CA LEU A 217 -2.06 -11.78 40.21
C LEU A 217 -3.47 -11.39 39.74
N ALA A 218 -3.68 -10.11 39.40
CA ALA A 218 -4.96 -9.57 38.98
C ALA A 218 -5.21 -9.65 37.46
N VAL A 219 -4.17 -9.71 36.63
CA VAL A 219 -4.29 -9.70 35.17
C VAL A 219 -3.61 -10.91 34.56
N ASN A 220 -4.39 -11.70 33.84
CA ASN A 220 -3.96 -12.95 33.25
C ASN A 220 -4.26 -12.97 31.74
N VAL A 221 -3.25 -13.36 30.96
CA VAL A 221 -3.34 -13.60 29.52
C VAL A 221 -3.17 -15.10 29.31
N SER A 222 -4.15 -15.71 28.63
CA SER A 222 -4.12 -17.14 28.32
C SER A 222 -4.42 -17.37 26.85
N THR A 223 -3.69 -18.30 26.23
CA THR A 223 -4.01 -18.79 24.88
C THR A 223 -5.20 -19.73 24.99
N LEU A 224 -6.27 -19.47 24.24
CA LEU A 224 -7.43 -20.36 24.18
C LEU A 224 -7.22 -21.43 23.10
N ASP A 225 -6.76 -21.02 21.92
CA ASP A 225 -6.35 -21.87 20.81
C ASP A 225 -5.30 -21.16 19.93
N SER A 226 -5.02 -21.67 18.73
CA SER A 226 -4.04 -21.09 17.81
C SER A 226 -4.49 -19.78 17.13
N TYR A 227 -5.76 -19.42 17.25
CA TYR A 227 -6.39 -18.24 16.64
C TYR A 227 -6.96 -17.27 17.67
N SER A 228 -6.92 -17.58 18.98
CA SER A 228 -7.52 -16.75 20.00
C SER A 228 -6.76 -16.70 21.32
N SER A 229 -6.76 -15.51 21.92
CA SER A 229 -6.18 -15.25 23.24
C SER A 229 -7.16 -14.50 24.13
N LEU A 230 -7.26 -14.94 25.39
CA LEU A 230 -8.11 -14.36 26.43
C LEU A 230 -7.28 -13.46 27.35
N LEU A 231 -7.68 -12.19 27.44
CA LEU A 231 -7.28 -11.29 28.51
C LEU A 231 -8.35 -11.30 29.60
N SER A 232 -7.94 -11.55 30.84
CA SER A 232 -8.83 -11.54 32.01
C SER A 232 -8.24 -10.71 33.14
N ILE A 233 -9.08 -9.90 33.78
CA ILE A 233 -8.73 -9.11 34.96
C ILE A 233 -9.71 -9.50 36.07
N SER A 234 -9.20 -10.12 37.13
CA SER A 234 -10.01 -10.73 38.21
C SER A 234 -10.56 -9.69 39.18
N SER A 235 -9.85 -8.59 39.40
CA SER A 235 -10.28 -7.47 40.24
C SER A 235 -9.76 -6.15 39.65
N LEU A 236 -10.68 -5.33 39.14
CA LEU A 236 -10.37 -4.05 38.52
C LEU A 236 -9.91 -3.00 39.54
N ALA A 237 -9.01 -2.13 39.08
CA ALA A 237 -8.46 -1.00 39.81
C ALA A 237 -8.36 0.16 38.82
N SER A 238 -8.39 1.40 39.30
CA SER A 238 -8.22 2.60 38.46
C SER A 238 -6.99 2.54 37.54
N THR A 239 -5.88 1.94 37.99
CA THR A 239 -4.64 1.73 37.22
C THR A 239 -4.78 0.78 36.02
N HIS A 240 -5.81 -0.08 36.00
CA HIS A 240 -6.11 -0.95 34.87
C HIS A 240 -6.77 -0.21 33.71
N SER A 241 -7.26 1.02 33.90
CA SER A 241 -7.74 1.86 32.80
C SER A 241 -6.61 2.14 31.80
N GLY A 242 -6.95 2.19 30.52
CA GLY A 242 -5.98 2.39 29.45
C GLY A 242 -6.43 1.77 28.14
N GLU A 243 -5.52 1.76 27.17
CA GLU A 243 -5.71 1.16 25.85
C GLU A 243 -5.07 -0.21 25.80
N TYR A 244 -5.87 -1.24 25.48
CA TYR A 244 -5.40 -2.60 25.32
C TYR A 244 -5.36 -2.95 23.85
N THR A 245 -4.16 -3.26 23.37
CA THR A 245 -3.92 -3.61 21.98
C THR A 245 -3.62 -5.09 21.87
N CYS A 246 -4.41 -5.80 21.08
CA CYS A 246 -4.05 -7.13 20.60
C CYS A 246 -3.17 -7.00 19.36
N VAL A 247 -2.09 -7.77 19.31
CA VAL A 247 -1.17 -7.88 18.20
C VAL A 247 -1.20 -9.32 17.70
N ALA A 248 -1.60 -9.53 16.44
CA ALA A 248 -1.58 -10.84 15.79
C ALA A 248 -0.57 -10.81 14.64
N SER A 249 0.28 -11.82 14.54
CA SER A 249 1.35 -11.85 13.55
C SER A 249 1.56 -13.24 12.97
N ASN A 250 1.82 -13.30 11.66
CA ASN A 250 2.31 -14.48 10.95
C ASN A 250 3.40 -14.07 9.94
N PRO A 251 3.99 -15.02 9.17
CA PRO A 251 5.02 -14.67 8.19
C PRO A 251 4.61 -13.64 7.12
N ALA A 252 3.31 -13.39 6.91
CA ALA A 252 2.83 -12.41 5.95
C ALA A 252 2.76 -11.00 6.53
N ALA A 253 2.20 -10.85 7.75
CA ALA A 253 2.04 -9.54 8.36
C ALA A 253 1.86 -9.60 9.88
N GLU A 254 2.12 -8.46 10.51
CA GLU A 254 1.68 -8.14 11.87
C GLU A 254 0.54 -7.12 11.80
N VAL A 255 -0.57 -7.40 12.48
CA VAL A 255 -1.74 -6.53 12.56
C VAL A 255 -2.12 -6.27 14.02
N ARG A 256 -2.81 -5.17 14.26
CA ARG A 256 -3.12 -4.68 15.61
C ARG A 256 -4.55 -4.18 15.72
N TYR A 257 -5.20 -4.43 16.84
CA TYR A 257 -6.50 -3.87 17.18
C TYR A 257 -6.53 -3.40 18.63
N THR A 258 -7.02 -2.18 18.88
CA THR A 258 -7.00 -1.54 20.20
C THR A 258 -8.41 -1.28 20.70
N ALA A 259 -8.65 -1.61 21.97
CA ALA A 259 -9.88 -1.25 22.68
C ALA A 259 -9.56 -0.54 24.01
N LYS A 260 -10.39 0.42 24.40
CA LYS A 260 -10.21 1.20 25.62
C LYS A 260 -10.96 0.57 26.79
N LEU A 261 -10.26 0.35 27.90
CA LEU A 261 -10.85 -0.02 29.18
C LEU A 261 -10.98 1.23 30.07
N GLN A 262 -12.15 1.44 30.66
CA GLN A 262 -12.41 2.49 31.62
C GLN A 262 -12.98 1.88 32.90
N VAL A 263 -12.31 2.14 34.03
CA VAL A 263 -12.73 1.70 35.35
C VAL A 263 -13.21 2.90 36.15
N LYS A 264 -14.45 2.85 36.64
CA LYS A 264 -15.00 3.86 37.55
C LYS A 264 -14.40 3.64 38.95
N GLY A 265 -13.69 4.66 39.44
CA GLY A 265 -13.17 4.67 40.81
C GLY A 265 -14.32 4.62 41.82
N ASN A 266 -14.10 3.95 42.95
CA ASN A 266 -15.06 3.97 44.05
C ASN A 266 -14.85 5.30 44.82
N ASP A 267 -15.59 6.35 44.45
CA ASP A 267 -15.59 7.62 45.19
C ASP A 267 -16.31 7.42 46.53
N SER A 268 -15.59 6.89 47.53
CA SER A 268 -16.04 6.82 48.92
C SER A 268 -15.67 8.07 49.72
N HIS A 269 -15.75 9.25 49.10
CA HIS A 269 -15.74 10.53 49.81
C HIS A 269 -16.84 11.45 49.29
N LEU A 270 -18.07 11.19 49.75
CA LEU A 270 -19.13 12.20 49.73
C LEU A 270 -18.68 13.39 50.59
N SER A 271 -18.58 14.57 49.99
CA SER A 271 -18.93 15.81 50.67
C SER A 271 -19.86 16.62 49.77
N LEU A 272 -21.16 16.35 49.89
CA LEU A 272 -22.16 17.39 49.72
C LEU A 272 -21.98 18.39 50.86
N SER A 273 -21.68 19.64 50.52
CA SER A 273 -21.77 20.79 51.42
C SER A 273 -22.31 21.98 50.64
N LEU A 274 -23.63 22.00 50.49
CA LEU A 274 -24.42 23.22 50.25
C LEU A 274 -24.65 23.90 51.60
N SER A 275 -23.77 24.84 51.97
CA SER A 275 -23.94 25.87 53.00
C SER A 275 -22.60 26.61 53.08
N SER A 276 -22.44 27.89 52.76
CA SER A 276 -23.27 29.02 53.15
C SER A 276 -23.06 30.18 52.18
N LEU A 277 -24.13 30.67 51.53
CA LEU A 277 -24.16 32.08 51.14
C LEU A 277 -24.17 32.88 52.46
N HIS A 278 -23.11 33.62 52.73
CA HIS A 278 -23.19 34.80 53.57
C HIS A 278 -22.90 36.00 52.69
N CYS A 279 -23.93 36.80 52.44
CA CYS A 279 -23.75 38.15 51.93
C CYS A 279 -23.18 39.01 53.05
N PHE A 280 -22.10 39.73 52.76
CA PHE A 280 -21.82 41.00 53.43
C PHE A 280 -21.59 42.04 52.36
N ASP A 281 -22.57 42.93 52.25
CA ASP A 281 -22.38 44.27 51.73
C ASP A 281 -21.67 45.05 52.85
N ASP A 282 -20.41 45.42 52.65
CA ASP A 282 -19.95 46.72 53.10
C ASP A 282 -18.74 47.18 52.27
N GLN A 283 -18.66 48.50 52.17
CA GLN A 283 -17.87 49.22 51.19
C GLN A 283 -16.36 49.20 51.44
N ILE A 284 -15.64 49.57 50.37
CA ILE A 284 -14.27 50.11 50.35
C ILE A 284 -13.16 49.03 50.37
N ARG A 285 -12.50 48.91 49.20
CA ARG A 285 -11.20 48.28 48.86
C ARG A 285 -10.40 47.75 50.05
N PRO A 286 -9.76 46.56 49.96
CA PRO A 286 -8.37 46.55 49.49
C PRO A 286 -7.82 45.23 48.90
N ALA A 287 -6.56 45.34 48.46
CA ALA A 287 -5.50 44.34 48.58
C ALA A 287 -5.47 43.13 47.64
N VAL A 288 -4.55 43.24 46.68
CA VAL A 288 -3.72 42.15 46.16
C VAL A 288 -3.10 41.34 47.31
N CYS A 289 -3.18 40.00 47.23
CA CYS A 289 -2.18 38.96 47.57
C CYS A 289 -2.92 37.61 47.68
N LEU A 290 -2.45 36.43 47.25
CA LEU A 290 -1.17 35.90 46.78
C LEU A 290 -1.49 34.70 45.87
N ARG A 291 -0.63 34.45 44.87
CA ARG A 291 -0.72 33.29 43.98
C ARG A 291 -0.52 31.99 44.77
N CYS A 292 -1.43 31.02 44.59
CA CYS A 292 -1.09 29.61 44.76
C CYS A 292 -0.75 29.02 43.38
N PHE A 293 0.51 28.63 43.19
CA PHE A 293 0.92 27.75 42.10
C PHE A 293 0.44 26.33 42.42
N GLY A 294 -0.74 25.99 41.90
CA GLY A 294 -1.13 24.59 41.72
C GLY A 294 -0.57 24.10 40.40
N THR A 295 0.50 23.32 40.43
CA THR A 295 1.03 22.58 39.28
C THR A 295 0.12 21.40 38.97
N GLY A 296 -1.08 21.68 38.49
CA GLY A 296 -1.87 20.76 37.69
C GLY A 296 -1.78 21.23 36.26
N ASN A 297 -1.36 20.36 35.33
CA ASN A 297 -1.51 20.63 33.90
C ASN A 297 -3.01 20.79 33.62
N ALA A 298 -3.54 22.00 33.74
CA ALA A 298 -4.81 22.35 33.13
C ALA A 298 -4.65 22.04 31.65
N SER A 299 -5.42 21.09 31.11
CA SER A 299 -5.41 20.81 29.69
C SER A 299 -5.87 22.06 28.96
N VAL A 300 -4.88 22.82 28.52
CA VAL A 300 -5.08 24.03 27.77
C VAL A 300 -5.42 23.63 26.34
N VAL A 301 -6.62 23.97 25.88
CA VAL A 301 -7.14 23.55 24.58
C VAL A 301 -7.29 24.80 23.71
N PRO A 302 -6.59 24.91 22.56
CA PRO A 302 -6.74 26.04 21.65
C PRO A 302 -8.17 26.14 21.11
N PRO A 303 -8.61 27.32 20.65
CA PRO A 303 -9.97 27.52 20.14
C PRO A 303 -10.26 26.58 18.95
N ARG A 304 -11.40 25.90 19.00
CA ARG A 304 -11.97 25.11 17.90
C ARG A 304 -13.37 25.61 17.58
N TRP A 305 -13.66 25.81 16.30
CA TRP A 305 -14.99 26.17 15.82
C TRP A 305 -16.02 25.06 16.09
N THR A 306 -17.15 25.44 16.70
CA THR A 306 -18.36 24.61 16.81
C THR A 306 -19.39 25.01 15.76
N VAL A 307 -19.40 26.29 15.36
CA VAL A 307 -20.20 26.82 14.26
C VAL A 307 -19.32 27.76 13.46
N GLU A 308 -19.01 27.38 12.22
CA GLU A 308 -18.30 28.24 11.25
C GLU A 308 -19.30 29.17 10.54
N PRO A 309 -18.90 30.42 10.24
CA PRO A 309 -19.73 31.32 9.44
C PRO A 309 -19.79 30.86 7.99
N THR A 310 -20.99 30.89 7.42
CA THR A 310 -21.25 30.56 6.02
C THR A 310 -21.49 31.82 5.21
N ASP A 311 -21.17 31.77 3.92
CA ASP A 311 -21.50 32.83 2.98
C ASP A 311 -23.00 33.10 2.98
N ALA A 312 -23.37 34.38 3.00
CA ALA A 312 -24.76 34.80 3.07
C ALA A 312 -25.06 35.83 1.97
N HIS A 313 -26.17 35.63 1.27
CA HIS A 313 -26.70 36.59 0.31
C HIS A 313 -27.89 37.32 0.94
N VAL A 314 -27.89 38.66 0.87
CA VAL A 314 -28.90 39.49 1.53
C VAL A 314 -29.33 40.63 0.63
N GLU A 315 -30.64 40.84 0.53
CA GLU A 315 -31.21 41.95 -0.22
C GLU A 315 -31.00 43.28 0.49
N ARG A 316 -30.96 44.37 -0.28
CA ARG A 316 -30.76 45.73 0.24
C ARG A 316 -31.80 46.07 1.33
N ASN A 317 -31.33 46.74 2.39
CA ASN A 317 -32.10 47.14 3.58
C ASN A 317 -32.64 45.97 4.44
N LYS A 318 -32.26 44.72 4.15
CA LYS A 318 -32.53 43.58 5.04
C LYS A 318 -31.39 43.42 6.04
N HIS A 319 -31.53 42.41 6.90
CA HIS A 319 -30.58 42.11 7.97
C HIS A 319 -29.96 40.75 7.70
N VAL A 320 -28.69 40.56 8.08
CA VAL A 320 -28.01 39.27 7.98
C VAL A 320 -27.32 38.97 9.31
N MET A 321 -27.41 37.71 9.73
CA MET A 321 -26.71 37.20 10.91
C MET A 321 -25.72 36.15 10.47
N LEU A 322 -24.44 36.39 10.72
CA LEU A 322 -23.37 35.45 10.47
C LEU A 322 -23.05 34.73 11.77
N HIS A 323 -23.38 33.44 11.81
CA HIS A 323 -23.16 32.61 13.00
C HIS A 323 -21.68 32.26 13.15
N CYS A 324 -21.14 32.44 14.36
CA CYS A 324 -19.77 32.02 14.66
C CYS A 324 -19.62 31.67 16.14
N GLN A 325 -19.19 30.44 16.42
CA GLN A 325 -19.03 29.92 17.79
C GLN A 325 -17.79 29.05 17.89
N ALA A 326 -17.04 29.18 18.99
CA ALA A 326 -15.86 28.38 19.27
C ALA A 326 -15.85 27.86 20.71
N GLN A 327 -15.21 26.72 20.91
CA GLN A 327 -14.93 26.10 22.21
C GLN A 327 -13.42 26.02 22.43
N GLY A 328 -12.97 26.10 23.68
CA GLY A 328 -11.56 26.05 24.05
C GLY A 328 -11.39 26.22 25.54
N VAL A 329 -10.19 25.96 26.05
CA VAL A 329 -9.84 26.13 27.47
C VAL A 329 -8.56 26.95 27.55
N PRO A 330 -8.60 28.23 28.02
CA PRO A 330 -9.78 28.99 28.49
C PRO A 330 -10.84 29.26 27.41
N GLN A 331 -12.05 29.66 27.82
CA GLN A 331 -13.16 29.95 26.88
C GLN A 331 -12.74 31.04 25.88
N PRO A 332 -12.86 30.81 24.56
CA PRO A 332 -12.34 31.73 23.56
C PRO A 332 -13.23 32.96 23.38
N THR A 333 -12.60 34.11 23.16
CA THR A 333 -13.25 35.36 22.75
C THR A 333 -13.35 35.43 21.23
N ILE A 334 -14.52 35.84 20.72
CA ILE A 334 -14.79 36.00 19.29
C ILE A 334 -14.62 37.46 18.88
N THR A 335 -13.86 37.69 17.81
CA THR A 335 -13.63 39.00 17.21
C THR A 335 -13.96 38.95 15.71
N TRP A 336 -14.71 39.94 15.22
CA TRP A 336 -15.05 40.04 13.80
C TRP A 336 -14.22 41.10 13.09
N LYS A 337 -13.81 40.83 11.85
CA LYS A 337 -13.04 41.75 11.00
C LYS A 337 -13.63 41.84 9.59
N LYS A 338 -13.50 42.98 8.92
CA LYS A 338 -13.90 43.17 7.51
C LYS A 338 -12.66 43.43 6.67
N ALA A 339 -12.62 42.84 5.47
CA ALA A 339 -11.56 43.13 4.51
C ALA A 339 -11.61 44.61 4.05
N THR A 340 -10.45 45.24 3.92
CA THR A 340 -10.31 46.64 3.48
C THR A 340 -10.50 46.83 1.97
N GLY A 341 -10.52 45.74 1.18
CA GLY A 341 -10.70 45.77 -0.27
C GLY A 341 -11.63 44.67 -0.81
N SER A 342 -11.78 44.63 -2.13
CA SER A 342 -12.67 43.71 -2.85
C SER A 342 -12.15 42.25 -2.95
N LYS A 343 -11.06 41.92 -2.25
CA LYS A 343 -10.45 40.57 -2.20
C LYS A 343 -10.14 40.21 -0.76
N SER A 344 -10.13 38.92 -0.44
CA SER A 344 -9.67 38.41 0.86
C SER A 344 -8.18 38.70 1.05
N GLY A 345 -7.81 39.37 2.15
CA GLY A 345 -6.42 39.74 2.40
C GLY A 345 -6.23 40.54 3.69
N GLU A 346 -6.20 41.86 3.60
CA GLU A 346 -6.04 42.75 4.75
C GLU A 346 -7.38 42.95 5.47
N TYR A 347 -7.41 42.67 6.78
CA TYR A 347 -8.60 42.71 7.62
C TYR A 347 -8.48 43.75 8.73
N GLU A 348 -9.51 44.59 8.86
CA GLU A 348 -9.66 45.55 9.94
C GLU A 348 -10.75 45.11 10.93
N GLU A 349 -10.50 45.32 12.22
CA GLU A 349 -11.43 44.93 13.28
C GLU A 349 -12.74 45.71 13.22
N LEU A 350 -13.85 44.98 13.21
CA LEU A 350 -15.18 45.55 13.19
C LEU A 350 -15.55 46.01 14.59
N ARG A 351 -15.70 47.32 14.74
CA ARG A 351 -16.24 47.92 15.97
C ARG A 351 -17.77 47.89 15.93
N GLU A 352 -18.38 47.66 17.08
CA GLU A 352 -19.83 47.76 17.23
C GLU A 352 -20.31 49.18 16.92
N ARG A 353 -21.37 49.29 16.11
CA ARG A 353 -21.96 50.55 15.66
C ARG A 353 -23.48 50.39 15.57
N MET A 354 -24.19 51.49 15.27
CA MET A 354 -25.66 51.53 15.16
C MET A 354 -26.27 50.38 14.33
N TYR A 355 -25.57 49.89 13.30
CA TYR A 355 -26.03 48.85 12.36
C TYR A 355 -25.13 47.59 12.35
N THR A 356 -24.24 47.43 13.32
CA THR A 356 -23.29 46.30 13.40
C THR A 356 -23.14 45.90 14.86
N LYS A 357 -23.61 44.71 15.24
CA LYS A 357 -23.59 44.21 16.63
C LYS A 357 -22.96 42.83 16.69
N ILE A 358 -22.12 42.57 17.70
CA ILE A 358 -21.60 41.25 17.99
C ILE A 358 -22.42 40.72 19.18
N LEU A 359 -23.18 39.66 18.95
CA LEU A 359 -24.06 39.10 19.97
C LEU A 359 -23.25 38.33 21.03
N ASN A 360 -23.81 38.16 22.23
CA ASN A 360 -23.18 37.42 23.33
C ASN A 360 -22.80 35.98 22.97
N ASN A 361 -23.43 35.41 21.94
CA ASN A 361 -23.12 34.07 21.42
C ASN A 361 -22.03 34.07 20.34
N GLY A 362 -21.35 35.20 20.09
CA GLY A 362 -20.27 35.34 19.09
C GLY A 362 -20.73 35.66 17.66
N SER A 363 -22.04 35.63 17.37
CA SER A 363 -22.55 35.88 16.02
C SER A 363 -22.57 37.37 15.66
N LEU A 364 -22.28 37.70 14.40
CA LEU A 364 -22.31 39.08 13.89
C LEU A 364 -23.69 39.38 13.28
N LEU A 365 -24.35 40.43 13.76
CA LEU A 365 -25.59 40.96 13.21
C LEU A 365 -25.32 42.26 12.45
N LEU A 366 -25.58 42.24 11.14
CA LEU A 366 -25.57 43.43 10.29
C LEU A 366 -27.01 43.83 9.99
N GLN A 367 -27.35 45.07 10.33
CA GLN A 367 -28.70 45.61 10.17
C GLN A 367 -28.75 46.61 9.03
N ASN A 368 -29.86 46.68 8.29
CA ASN A 368 -30.04 47.63 7.19
C ASN A 368 -28.88 47.59 6.17
N VAL A 369 -28.60 46.40 5.62
CA VAL A 369 -27.44 46.13 4.78
C VAL A 369 -27.50 46.95 3.48
N LYS A 370 -26.39 47.62 3.16
CA LYS A 370 -26.16 48.44 1.97
C LYS A 370 -24.96 47.90 1.19
N GLU A 371 -24.77 48.36 -0.04
CA GLU A 371 -23.69 47.91 -0.95
C GLU A 371 -22.28 48.07 -0.35
N ASP A 372 -22.05 49.07 0.52
CA ASP A 372 -20.76 49.26 1.22
C ASP A 372 -20.43 48.15 2.23
N ARG A 373 -21.40 47.30 2.57
CA ARG A 373 -21.23 46.15 3.47
C ARG A 373 -20.93 44.86 2.72
N GLU A 374 -20.94 44.87 1.40
CA GLU A 374 -20.41 43.77 0.62
C GLU A 374 -18.90 43.62 0.90
N GLY A 375 -18.43 42.36 0.91
CA GLY A 375 -17.03 42.03 1.10
C GLY A 375 -16.82 40.84 2.01
N PHE A 376 -15.55 40.58 2.30
CA PHE A 376 -15.14 39.42 3.10
C PHE A 376 -15.12 39.76 4.58
N TYR A 377 -15.76 38.91 5.38
CA TYR A 377 -15.79 38.99 6.82
C TYR A 377 -15.00 37.82 7.41
N LEU A 378 -14.22 38.10 8.45
CA LEU A 378 -13.40 37.12 9.17
C LEU A 378 -13.90 37.04 10.61
N CYS A 379 -14.27 35.85 11.05
CA CYS A 379 -14.48 35.55 12.46
C CYS A 379 -13.19 34.94 13.03
N GLN A 380 -12.67 35.53 14.10
CA GLN A 380 -11.44 35.10 14.75
C GLN A 380 -11.72 34.71 16.21
N ALA A 381 -11.32 33.50 16.59
CA ALA A 381 -11.40 33.03 17.97
C ALA A 381 -10.02 32.98 18.62
N SER A 382 -9.90 33.48 19.85
CA SER A 382 -8.64 33.47 20.61
C SER A 382 -8.91 33.22 22.09
N ASN A 383 -8.05 32.43 22.73
CA ASN A 383 -8.09 32.20 24.18
C ASN A 383 -6.75 32.43 24.89
N GLY A 384 -5.84 33.18 24.27
CA GLY A 384 -4.52 33.51 24.84
C GLY A 384 -3.48 32.38 24.76
N ILE A 385 -3.86 31.19 24.31
CA ILE A 385 -2.99 30.01 24.15
C ILE A 385 -2.63 29.80 22.68
N GLY A 386 -3.53 30.21 21.81
CA GLY A 386 -3.31 30.36 20.38
C GLY A 386 -4.47 31.15 19.76
N SER A 387 -4.23 31.71 18.58
CA SER A 387 -5.32 32.00 17.62
C SER A 387 -5.59 30.72 16.85
N ALA A 388 -6.78 30.55 16.26
CA ALA A 388 -7.03 29.48 15.28
C ALA A 388 -6.31 29.74 13.93
N SER A 389 -4.99 30.00 14.03
CA SER A 389 -4.06 30.14 12.91
C SER A 389 -4.09 28.89 12.04
N PRO A 390 -3.91 29.02 10.71
CA PRO A 390 -3.89 27.88 9.82
C PRO A 390 -2.78 26.90 10.20
N TYR A 391 -3.15 25.64 10.39
CA TYR A 391 -2.25 24.53 10.66
C TYR A 391 -2.54 23.39 9.68
N PHE A 392 -1.52 22.56 9.42
CA PHE A 392 -1.69 21.37 8.59
C PHE A 392 -2.42 20.29 9.40
N SER A 393 -3.62 19.91 8.96
CA SER A 393 -4.40 18.86 9.62
C SER A 393 -3.95 17.45 9.24
N ALA A 394 -3.09 17.33 8.22
CA ALA A 394 -2.38 16.10 7.87
C ALA A 394 -0.91 16.37 7.57
N GLN A 395 -0.03 15.43 7.95
CA GLN A 395 1.37 15.47 7.57
C GLN A 395 1.52 15.13 6.09
N SER A 396 2.35 15.89 5.36
CA SER A 396 2.57 15.67 3.93
C SER A 396 3.17 14.29 3.68
N ARG A 397 2.60 13.55 2.72
CA ARG A 397 3.08 12.22 2.33
C ARG A 397 3.98 12.33 1.10
N ILE A 398 5.01 11.49 1.03
CA ILE A 398 5.84 11.37 -0.17
C ILE A 398 5.00 10.71 -1.25
N VAL A 399 4.81 11.39 -2.38
CA VAL A 399 4.07 10.87 -3.54
C VAL A 399 5.06 10.44 -4.61
N THR A 400 5.11 9.15 -4.92
CA THR A 400 5.99 8.57 -5.96
C THR A 400 5.15 8.20 -7.18
N VAL A 401 5.48 8.74 -8.35
CA VAL A 401 4.69 8.59 -9.59
C VAL A 401 5.59 8.17 -10.74
N LYS A 402 5.07 7.30 -11.63
CA LYS A 402 5.80 6.83 -12.81
C LYS A 402 5.91 7.94 -13.86
N LYS A 403 6.98 7.89 -14.64
CA LYS A 403 7.25 8.87 -15.71
C LYS A 403 6.12 8.84 -16.75
N GLY A 404 5.37 9.94 -16.86
CA GLY A 404 4.26 10.11 -17.79
C GLY A 404 2.87 10.15 -17.13
N ASP A 405 2.76 9.72 -15.87
CA ASP A 405 1.50 9.73 -15.12
C ASP A 405 1.30 11.06 -14.37
N THR A 406 0.03 11.38 -14.02
CA THR A 406 -0.32 12.59 -13.26
C THR A 406 -0.05 12.42 -11.77
N ALA A 407 0.69 13.35 -11.17
CA ALA A 407 0.91 13.41 -9.73
C ALA A 407 -0.07 14.38 -9.06
N THR A 408 -0.72 13.93 -7.98
CA THR A 408 -1.62 14.77 -7.16
C THR A 408 -1.00 14.94 -5.78
N LEU A 409 -0.77 16.19 -5.39
CA LEU A 409 -0.31 16.57 -4.06
C LEU A 409 -1.47 17.27 -3.35
N GLN A 410 -1.88 16.73 -2.20
CA GLN A 410 -2.98 17.28 -1.40
C GLN A 410 -2.40 18.08 -0.22
N CYS A 411 -2.97 19.25 0.04
CA CYS A 411 -2.57 20.16 1.12
C CYS A 411 -3.76 20.35 2.05
N ASP A 412 -3.80 19.58 3.13
CA ASP A 412 -4.88 19.62 4.12
C ASP A 412 -4.55 20.66 5.20
N VAL A 413 -5.13 21.84 5.06
CA VAL A 413 -4.95 22.97 5.97
C VAL A 413 -6.27 23.28 6.67
N SER A 414 -6.22 23.47 7.98
CA SER A 414 -7.38 23.80 8.81
C SER A 414 -7.06 25.03 9.66
N GLY A 415 -8.05 25.90 9.86
CA GLY A 415 -7.90 27.17 10.57
C GLY A 415 -8.92 28.20 10.13
N ASP A 416 -8.71 29.45 10.55
CA ASP A 416 -9.63 30.56 10.27
C ASP A 416 -9.64 30.90 8.78
N LYS A 417 -10.84 30.86 8.16
CA LYS A 417 -11.02 31.21 6.75
C LYS A 417 -11.12 32.74 6.58
N PRO A 418 -10.58 33.30 5.49
CA PRO A 418 -10.05 32.60 4.31
C PRO A 418 -8.58 32.21 4.44
N ILE A 419 -8.24 31.01 3.97
CA ILE A 419 -6.89 30.45 3.95
C ILE A 419 -6.35 30.47 2.52
N ASN A 420 -5.22 31.13 2.29
CA ASN A 420 -4.53 31.13 1.00
C ASN A 420 -3.46 30.03 0.99
N VAL A 421 -3.64 29.01 0.16
CA VAL A 421 -2.65 27.94 -0.03
C VAL A 421 -1.71 28.30 -1.18
N LEU A 422 -0.40 28.32 -0.92
CA LEU A 422 0.64 28.60 -1.91
C LEU A 422 1.55 27.37 -2.06
N TRP A 423 1.83 26.98 -3.30
CA TRP A 423 2.79 25.90 -3.59
C TRP A 423 4.16 26.48 -3.95
N LEU A 424 5.18 26.00 -3.22
CA LEU A 424 6.59 26.35 -3.43
C LEU A 424 7.35 25.17 -4.03
N ARG A 425 8.21 25.41 -5.01
CA ARG A 425 9.18 24.43 -5.52
C ARG A 425 10.59 25.03 -5.43
N GLY A 426 11.50 24.36 -4.72
CA GLY A 426 12.86 24.85 -4.53
C GLY A 426 12.95 26.24 -3.88
N GLY A 427 11.97 26.61 -3.05
CA GLY A 427 11.92 27.91 -2.36
C GLY A 427 11.31 29.07 -3.17
N LYS A 428 10.87 28.85 -4.42
CA LYS A 428 10.14 29.85 -5.22
C LYS A 428 8.64 29.51 -5.32
N VAL A 429 7.79 30.53 -5.28
CA VAL A 429 6.34 30.41 -5.52
C VAL A 429 6.10 30.11 -6.99
N GLU A 430 5.53 28.94 -7.29
CA GLU A 430 5.25 28.51 -8.67
C GLU A 430 3.76 28.56 -9.01
N LEU A 431 2.85 28.31 -8.07
CA LEU A 431 1.42 28.17 -8.34
C LEU A 431 0.57 28.81 -7.23
N ASN A 432 -0.20 29.85 -7.58
CA ASN A 432 -1.24 30.45 -6.73
C ASN A 432 -2.62 30.02 -7.27
N PRO A 433 -3.45 29.29 -6.50
CA PRO A 433 -4.79 28.91 -6.94
C PRO A 433 -5.66 30.12 -7.33
N ALA A 434 -5.43 31.29 -6.72
CA ALA A 434 -6.18 32.52 -7.00
C ALA A 434 -5.84 33.17 -8.36
N SER A 435 -4.78 32.72 -9.06
CA SER A 435 -4.44 33.21 -10.40
C SER A 435 -5.02 32.37 -11.54
N ASN A 436 -5.64 31.22 -11.25
CA ASN A 436 -6.25 30.34 -12.26
C ASN A 436 -7.70 30.72 -12.62
N TYR A 437 -8.21 31.83 -12.10
CA TYR A 437 -9.43 32.48 -12.57
C TYR A 437 -9.06 33.74 -13.37
N ARG A 438 -8.67 33.54 -14.64
CA ARG A 438 -8.71 34.56 -15.68
C ARG A 438 -9.15 33.94 -16.99
#